data_AF-A0A3M2BBM7-F1
#
_entry.id   AF-A0A3M2BBM7-F1
#
_cell.length_a   1.000
_cell.length_b   1.000
_cell.length_c   1.000
_cell.angle_alpha   90.00
_cell.angle_beta   90.00
_cell.angle_gamma   90.00
#
_symmetry.space_group_name_H-M   'P 1'
#
loop_
_entity.id
_entity.type
_entity.pdbx_description
1 polymer ?
#
loop_
_entity_poly.entity_id
_entity_poly.type
_entity_poly.pdbx_seq_one_letter_code
_entity_poly.pdbx_strand_id
1 'polypeptide(L)'
;MFQVGDVISYLEMCSAEGVNLQRGMNYKLGKTYSVILMSVRPNAPYADRIEDNGRVLIYEGHDIPRRKNGPDPKSVDQPMKTPKGSLTQNGLFYQAARIYAEGNSAAELVKVYEKIRPGIWTYNGFFLLVDAWIEQSNGRKVFKFKLEIAEEQS
;
A
#
# COMPACT_ATOMS: atom_id res chain seq x y z
N MET A 1 4.69 14.08 -16.56
CA MET A 1 4.54 13.68 -15.15
C MET A 1 3.05 13.71 -14.86
N PHE A 2 2.49 12.71 -14.18
CA PHE A 2 1.06 12.70 -13.87
C PHE A 2 0.70 13.80 -12.88
N GLN A 3 -0.49 14.36 -13.02
CA GLN A 3 -1.12 15.27 -12.08
C GLN A 3 -2.18 14.52 -11.26
N VAL A 4 -2.40 14.96 -10.02
CA VAL A 4 -3.41 14.36 -9.15
C VAL A 4 -4.78 14.39 -9.86
N GLY A 5 -5.44 13.24 -9.93
CA GLY A 5 -6.70 13.05 -10.65
C GLY A 5 -6.55 12.50 -12.07
N ASP A 6 -5.34 12.42 -12.61
CA ASP A 6 -5.10 11.82 -13.92
C ASP A 6 -5.62 10.37 -13.96
N VAL A 7 -6.45 10.08 -14.97
CA VAL A 7 -6.93 8.73 -15.28
C VAL A 7 -5.96 8.09 -16.25
N ILE A 8 -5.31 7.01 -15.82
CA ILE A 8 -4.24 6.34 -16.55
C ILE A 8 -4.50 4.84 -16.70
N SER A 9 -3.96 4.26 -17.76
CA SER A 9 -3.94 2.82 -17.98
C SER A 9 -2.90 2.13 -17.10
N TYR A 10 -3.06 0.81 -16.93
CA TYR A 10 -2.06 -0.04 -16.28
C TYR A 10 -0.68 0.06 -16.94
N LEU A 11 -0.64 0.19 -18.28
CA LEU A 11 0.61 0.29 -19.03
C LEU A 11 1.31 1.62 -18.78
N GLU A 12 0.58 2.73 -18.75
CA GLU A 12 1.13 4.05 -18.40
C GLU A 12 1.66 4.07 -16.97
N MET A 13 0.92 3.50 -16.02
CA MET A 13 1.37 3.35 -14.64
C MET A 13 2.66 2.53 -14.53
N CYS A 14 2.74 1.36 -15.18
CA CYS A 14 3.96 0.54 -15.17
C CYS A 14 5.14 1.21 -15.88
N SER A 15 4.88 1.93 -16.98
CA SER A 15 5.90 2.70 -17.68
C SER A 15 6.45 3.82 -16.80
N ALA A 16 5.59 4.56 -16.10
CA ALA A 16 6.00 5.59 -15.13
C ALA A 16 6.77 5.00 -13.95
N GLU A 17 6.40 3.79 -13.51
CA GLU A 17 7.11 3.12 -12.44
C GLU A 17 8.39 2.40 -12.87
N GLY A 18 8.58 2.16 -14.16
CA GLY A 18 9.74 1.45 -14.72
C GLY A 18 9.75 -0.06 -14.45
N VAL A 19 8.66 -0.59 -13.88
CA VAL A 19 8.52 -2.01 -13.53
C VAL A 19 7.07 -2.46 -13.71
N ASN A 20 6.88 -3.77 -13.91
CA ASN A 20 5.55 -4.37 -13.89
C ASN A 20 5.05 -4.46 -12.44
N LEU A 21 4.02 -3.69 -12.12
CA LEU A 21 3.40 -3.70 -10.79
C LEU A 21 2.45 -4.89 -10.67
N GLN A 22 2.92 -5.96 -10.04
CA GLN A 22 2.15 -7.19 -9.82
C GLN A 22 1.58 -7.31 -8.39
N ARG A 23 2.04 -6.44 -7.49
CA ARG A 23 1.62 -6.39 -6.08
C ARG A 23 1.01 -5.02 -5.81
N GLY A 24 0.03 -4.98 -4.92
CA GLY A 24 -0.59 -3.74 -4.48
C GLY A 24 0.28 -2.81 -3.64
N MET A 25 1.49 -3.20 -3.24
CA MET A 25 2.38 -2.40 -2.40
C MET A 25 3.81 -2.81 -2.71
N ASN A 26 4.68 -1.81 -2.85
CA ASN A 26 6.02 -1.97 -3.36
C ASN A 26 6.94 -0.96 -2.67
N TYR A 27 7.73 -1.44 -1.71
CA TYR A 27 8.63 -0.64 -0.89
C TYR A 27 9.90 -0.32 -1.69
N LYS A 28 10.19 0.97 -1.86
CA LYS A 28 11.40 1.52 -2.51
C LYS A 28 11.88 0.70 -3.71
N LEU A 29 11.11 0.70 -4.80
CA LEU A 29 11.40 0.01 -6.07
C LEU A 29 12.66 0.56 -6.80
N GLY A 30 13.81 0.63 -6.13
CA GLY A 30 15.00 1.36 -6.59
C GLY A 30 14.81 2.88 -6.59
N LYS A 31 13.83 3.39 -5.84
CA LYS A 31 13.43 4.80 -5.81
C LYS A 31 13.48 5.35 -4.39
N THR A 32 13.42 6.68 -4.30
CA THR A 32 13.31 7.41 -3.03
C THR A 32 11.91 7.33 -2.40
N TYR A 33 10.94 6.76 -3.11
CA TYR A 33 9.57 6.57 -2.67
C TYR A 33 9.11 5.13 -2.88
N SER A 34 8.07 4.77 -2.13
CA SER A 34 7.33 3.52 -2.26
C SER A 34 6.04 3.71 -3.08
N VAL A 35 5.43 2.62 -3.54
CA VAL A 35 4.20 2.66 -4.36
C VAL A 35 3.12 1.78 -3.76
N ILE A 36 1.90 2.30 -3.66
CA ILE A 36 0.69 1.56 -3.30
C ILE A 36 -0.33 1.63 -4.44
N LEU A 37 -0.96 0.48 -4.70
CA LEU A 37 -2.13 0.32 -5.53
C LEU A 37 -3.30 -0.02 -4.60
N MET A 38 -4.27 0.89 -4.51
CA MET A 38 -5.39 0.79 -3.58
C MET A 38 -6.74 0.69 -4.31
N SER A 39 -7.78 0.29 -3.59
CA SER A 39 -9.15 0.21 -4.14
C SER A 39 -10.20 0.26 -3.05
N VAL A 40 -11.06 1.28 -3.07
CA VAL A 40 -12.29 1.35 -2.23
C VAL A 40 -13.54 0.74 -2.89
N ARG A 41 -13.38 0.11 -4.05
CA ARG A 41 -14.50 -0.45 -4.82
C ARG A 41 -15.25 -1.53 -4.03
N PRO A 42 -16.57 -1.69 -4.25
CA PRO A 42 -17.30 -2.84 -3.73
C PRO A 42 -16.61 -4.15 -4.12
N ASN A 43 -16.51 -5.08 -3.16
CA ASN A 43 -15.82 -6.37 -3.30
C ASN A 43 -14.30 -6.28 -3.53
N ALA A 44 -13.67 -5.14 -3.23
CA ALA A 44 -12.21 -5.11 -3.11
C ALA A 44 -11.76 -6.16 -2.08
N PRO A 45 -10.64 -6.86 -2.32
CA PRO A 45 -10.18 -7.93 -1.43
C PRO A 45 -9.68 -7.41 -0.07
N TYR A 46 -9.44 -6.10 0.04
CA TYR A 46 -8.86 -5.44 1.20
C TYR A 46 -9.76 -4.29 1.63
N ALA A 47 -9.84 -4.03 2.92
CA ALA A 47 -10.66 -2.95 3.47
C ALA A 47 -9.86 -1.65 3.54
N ASP A 48 -9.47 -1.16 2.37
CA ASP A 48 -8.92 0.18 2.19
C ASP A 48 -10.03 1.21 2.42
N ARG A 49 -9.70 2.34 3.04
CA ARG A 49 -10.66 3.43 3.23
C ARG A 49 -9.99 4.79 3.20
N ILE A 50 -10.78 5.78 2.82
CA ILE A 50 -10.40 7.18 2.79
C ILE A 50 -11.13 7.88 3.93
N GLU A 51 -10.40 8.67 4.70
CA GLU A 51 -10.87 9.48 5.82
C GLU A 51 -10.50 10.95 5.59
N ASP A 52 -11.00 11.84 6.44
CA ASP A 52 -10.69 13.28 6.43
C ASP A 52 -10.78 13.93 5.04
N ASN A 53 -11.92 13.73 4.37
CA ASN A 53 -12.22 14.29 3.04
C ASN A 53 -11.16 13.98 1.97
N GLY A 54 -10.50 12.83 2.03
CA GLY A 54 -9.45 12.48 1.05
C GLY A 54 -8.03 12.63 1.55
N ARG A 55 -7.83 13.30 2.69
CA ARG A 55 -6.49 13.61 3.22
C ARG A 55 -5.82 12.42 3.88
N VAL A 56 -6.61 11.45 4.37
CA VAL A 56 -6.10 10.26 5.06
C VAL A 56 -6.49 9.01 4.28
N LEU A 57 -5.51 8.17 3.97
CA LEU A 57 -5.70 6.83 3.45
C LEU A 57 -5.34 5.82 4.55
N ILE A 58 -6.29 4.94 4.88
CA ILE A 58 -5.99 3.73 5.66
C ILE A 58 -5.93 2.55 4.70
N TYR A 59 -4.71 2.04 4.52
CA TYR A 59 -4.41 0.94 3.61
C TYR A 59 -4.25 -0.36 4.38
N GLU A 60 -4.87 -1.45 3.91
CA GLU A 60 -4.65 -2.77 4.49
C GLU A 60 -3.46 -3.47 3.81
N GLY A 61 -2.61 -4.10 4.62
CA GLY A 61 -1.50 -4.90 4.12
C GLY A 61 -1.95 -6.11 3.31
N HIS A 62 -0.98 -6.89 2.86
CA HIS A 62 -1.22 -8.00 1.96
C HIS A 62 -1.27 -9.35 2.63
N ASP A 63 -2.06 -10.22 2.03
CA ASP A 63 -2.10 -11.63 2.38
C ASP A 63 -0.89 -12.38 1.82
N ILE A 64 -0.74 -13.63 2.27
CA ILE A 64 0.17 -14.56 1.61
C ILE A 64 -0.25 -14.78 0.14
N PRO A 65 0.69 -15.07 -0.77
CA PRO A 65 0.33 -15.45 -2.13
C PRO A 65 -0.53 -16.71 -2.14
N ARG A 66 -1.59 -16.74 -2.97
CA ARG A 66 -2.36 -17.96 -3.21
C ARG A 66 -1.48 -19.00 -3.92
N ARG A 67 -1.39 -20.20 -3.34
CA ARG A 67 -0.61 -21.32 -3.88
C ARG A 67 -1.50 -22.56 -3.99
N LYS A 68 -1.20 -23.44 -4.96
CA LYS A 68 -1.84 -24.76 -5.05
C LYS A 68 -1.56 -25.53 -3.76
N ASN A 69 -2.61 -26.07 -3.14
CA ASN A 69 -2.58 -26.79 -1.85
C ASN A 69 -2.09 -25.93 -0.65
N GLY A 70 -2.04 -24.60 -0.80
CA GLY A 70 -1.82 -23.69 0.32
C GLY A 70 -3.12 -23.39 1.07
N PRO A 71 -3.04 -22.81 2.29
CA PRO A 71 -4.21 -22.31 2.98
C PRO A 71 -4.86 -21.18 2.16
N ASP A 72 -6.13 -20.92 2.40
CA ASP A 72 -6.77 -19.73 1.86
C ASP A 72 -6.04 -18.49 2.39
N PRO A 73 -5.53 -17.58 1.52
CA PRO A 73 -4.87 -16.37 2.00
C PRO A 73 -5.71 -15.55 2.97
N LYS A 74 -7.04 -15.67 2.90
CA LYS A 74 -7.98 -14.97 3.79
C LYS A 74 -8.17 -15.62 5.16
N SER A 75 -7.69 -16.84 5.40
CA SER A 75 -7.88 -17.57 6.66
C SER A 75 -6.68 -17.58 7.60
N VAL A 76 -5.61 -16.83 7.29
CA VAL A 76 -4.35 -16.83 8.06
C VAL A 76 -3.87 -15.41 8.30
N ASP A 77 -3.11 -15.16 9.36
CA ASP A 77 -2.56 -13.83 9.64
C ASP A 77 -1.66 -13.30 8.50
N GLN A 78 -1.70 -11.98 8.28
CA GLN A 78 -0.76 -11.35 7.35
C GLN A 78 0.68 -11.48 7.85
N PRO A 79 1.64 -11.89 6.99
CA PRO A 79 2.99 -12.17 7.44
C PRO A 79 3.86 -10.91 7.52
N MET A 80 4.53 -10.70 8.67
CA MET A 80 5.62 -9.73 8.84
C MET A 80 6.90 -10.15 8.09
N LYS A 81 7.20 -11.45 8.15
CA LYS A 81 8.41 -12.05 7.57
C LYS A 81 8.03 -13.18 6.61
N THR A 82 8.86 -13.38 5.61
CA THR A 82 8.81 -14.58 4.76
C THR A 82 9.17 -15.81 5.61
N PRO A 83 8.86 -17.03 5.14
CA PRO A 83 9.32 -18.26 5.81
C PRO A 83 10.84 -18.34 5.99
N LYS A 84 11.61 -17.63 5.16
CA LYS A 84 13.07 -17.55 5.24
C LYS A 84 13.58 -16.45 6.19
N GLY A 85 12.69 -15.72 6.84
CA GLY A 85 13.02 -14.71 7.86
C GLY A 85 13.22 -13.28 7.36
N SER A 86 13.35 -13.05 6.05
CA SER A 86 13.39 -11.68 5.49
C SER A 86 12.04 -10.97 5.64
N LEU A 87 12.02 -9.64 5.73
CA LEU A 87 10.77 -8.89 5.80
C LEU A 87 9.94 -9.04 4.52
N THR A 88 8.63 -9.14 4.68
CA THR A 88 7.67 -8.99 3.57
C THR A 88 7.50 -7.51 3.23
N GLN A 89 6.68 -7.20 2.23
CA GLN A 89 6.30 -5.82 1.98
C GLN A 89 5.57 -5.21 3.19
N ASN A 90 4.66 -5.95 3.82
CA ASN A 90 4.04 -5.53 5.08
C ASN A 90 5.10 -5.19 6.12
N GLY A 91 6.11 -6.05 6.27
CA GLY A 91 7.14 -5.83 7.27
C GLY A 91 8.05 -4.64 6.99
N LEU A 92 8.35 -4.37 5.72
CA LEU A 92 9.13 -3.20 5.33
C LEU A 92 8.36 -1.89 5.59
N PHE A 93 7.09 -1.83 5.18
CA PHE A 93 6.24 -0.66 5.45
C PHE A 93 5.99 -0.48 6.95
N TYR A 94 5.72 -1.57 7.68
CA TYR A 94 5.47 -1.50 9.12
C TYR A 94 6.70 -0.99 9.86
N GLN A 95 7.88 -1.53 9.55
CA GLN A 95 9.12 -1.06 10.16
C GLN A 95 9.37 0.42 9.85
N ALA A 96 9.18 0.86 8.60
CA ALA A 96 9.34 2.26 8.21
C ALA A 96 8.40 3.19 8.99
N ALA A 97 7.11 2.83 9.11
CA ALA A 97 6.13 3.60 9.87
C ALA A 97 6.49 3.69 11.35
N ARG A 98 6.94 2.58 11.96
CA ARG A 98 7.32 2.54 13.38
C ARG A 98 8.55 3.39 13.68
N ILE A 99 9.57 3.33 12.83
CA ILE A 99 10.78 4.16 12.97
C ILE A 99 10.40 5.65 12.89
N TYR A 100 9.54 6.03 11.96
CA TYR A 100 9.02 7.40 11.88
C TYR A 100 8.22 7.80 13.14
N ALA A 101 7.29 6.96 13.60
CA ALA A 101 6.47 7.23 14.78
C ALA A 101 7.30 7.38 16.07
N GLU A 102 8.47 6.74 16.12
CA GLU A 102 9.44 6.87 17.22
C GLU A 102 10.38 8.09 17.08
N GLY A 103 10.22 8.89 16.01
CA GLY A 103 11.04 10.08 15.73
C GLY A 103 12.43 9.78 15.16
N ASN A 104 12.67 8.54 14.71
CA ASN A 104 13.99 8.06 14.28
C ASN A 104 14.23 8.19 12.77
N SER A 105 13.24 8.61 11.98
CA SER A 105 13.39 8.91 10.55
C SER A 105 12.34 9.91 10.08
N ALA A 106 12.51 10.44 8.86
CA ALA A 106 11.41 11.05 8.12
C ALA A 106 10.36 9.98 7.73
N ALA A 107 9.12 10.41 7.48
CA ALA A 107 8.06 9.54 6.99
C ALA A 107 8.39 9.01 5.59
N GLU A 108 8.03 7.75 5.32
CA GLU A 108 8.21 7.18 3.99
C GLU A 108 7.24 7.86 3.02
N LEU A 109 7.79 8.38 1.92
CA LEU A 109 6.99 8.95 0.83
C LEU A 109 6.41 7.81 -0.02
N VAL A 110 5.09 7.82 -0.20
CA VAL A 110 4.34 6.76 -0.89
C VAL A 110 3.52 7.35 -2.01
N LYS A 111 3.76 6.91 -3.24
CA LYS A 111 2.92 7.24 -4.38
C LYS A 111 1.69 6.32 -4.41
N VAL A 112 0.50 6.90 -4.55
CA VAL A 112 -0.76 6.15 -4.51
C VAL A 112 -1.46 6.17 -5.86
N TYR A 113 -1.84 4.99 -6.33
CA TYR A 113 -2.74 4.82 -7.47
C TYR A 113 -4.02 4.11 -7.01
N GLU A 114 -5.18 4.63 -7.41
CA GLU A 114 -6.48 4.05 -7.08
C GLU A 114 -7.10 3.34 -8.28
N LYS A 115 -7.59 2.12 -8.06
CA LYS A 115 -8.24 1.34 -9.11
C LYS A 115 -9.67 1.81 -9.34
N ILE A 116 -9.95 2.31 -10.55
CA ILE A 116 -11.32 2.70 -10.95
C ILE A 116 -12.06 1.51 -11.59
N ARG A 117 -11.39 0.77 -12.49
CA ARG A 117 -11.91 -0.45 -13.13
C ARG A 117 -10.75 -1.33 -13.63
N PRO A 118 -10.99 -2.54 -14.16
CA PRO A 118 -9.90 -3.38 -14.68
C PRO A 118 -9.04 -2.61 -15.68
N GLY A 119 -7.73 -2.54 -15.42
CA GLY A 119 -6.75 -1.86 -16.27
C GLY A 119 -6.76 -0.33 -16.21
N ILE A 120 -7.65 0.30 -15.44
CA ILE A 120 -7.75 1.77 -15.35
C ILE A 120 -7.60 2.23 -13.90
N TRP A 121 -6.74 3.22 -13.72
CA TRP A 121 -6.31 3.75 -12.45
C TRP A 121 -6.42 5.28 -12.44
N THR A 122 -6.49 5.85 -11.26
CA THR A 122 -6.28 7.28 -11.03
C THR A 122 -5.01 7.49 -10.24
N TYR A 123 -4.22 8.50 -10.58
CA TYR A 123 -3.09 8.93 -9.75
C TYR A 123 -3.58 9.85 -8.62
N ASN A 124 -3.41 9.42 -7.37
CA ASN A 124 -3.94 10.14 -6.20
C ASN A 124 -2.89 11.05 -5.53
N GLY A 125 -1.66 11.10 -6.05
CA GLY A 125 -0.59 11.90 -5.47
C GLY A 125 0.36 11.12 -4.57
N PHE A 126 1.18 11.88 -3.84
CA PHE A 126 2.07 11.37 -2.82
C PHE A 126 1.47 11.52 -1.44
N PHE A 127 1.75 10.54 -0.58
CA PHE A 127 1.34 10.48 0.81
C PHE A 127 2.54 10.16 1.69
N LEU A 128 2.49 10.57 2.95
CA LEU A 128 3.44 10.24 3.99
C LEU A 128 2.90 9.06 4.79
N LEU A 129 3.68 7.98 4.91
CA LEU A 129 3.37 6.88 5.81
C LEU A 129 3.67 7.29 7.25
N VAL A 130 2.62 7.61 8.01
CA VAL A 130 2.76 8.22 9.34
C VAL A 130 2.54 7.24 10.49
N ASP A 131 1.82 6.14 10.28
CA ASP A 131 1.62 5.13 11.32
C ASP A 131 1.30 3.75 10.73
N ALA A 132 1.48 2.71 11.53
CA ALA A 132 1.07 1.35 11.22
C ALA A 132 0.72 0.55 12.49
N TRP A 133 -0.34 -0.25 12.40
CA TRP A 133 -0.76 -1.17 13.46
C TRP A 133 -1.18 -2.52 12.90
N ILE A 134 -1.36 -3.48 13.80
CA ILE A 134 -1.93 -4.79 13.50
C ILE A 134 -3.30 -4.85 14.17
N GLU A 135 -4.32 -5.21 13.39
CA GLU A 135 -5.71 -5.27 13.84
C GLU A 135 -6.25 -6.69 13.69
N GLN A 136 -7.10 -7.11 14.64
CA GLN A 136 -7.88 -8.33 14.51
C GLN A 136 -9.09 -8.06 13.61
N SER A 137 -9.17 -8.72 12.46
CA SER A 137 -10.25 -8.59 11.50
C SER A 137 -10.64 -9.97 10.97
N ASN A 138 -11.94 -10.30 11.01
CA ASN A 138 -12.49 -11.57 10.50
C ASN A 138 -11.73 -12.82 10.97
N GLY A 139 -11.36 -12.86 12.26
CA GLY A 139 -10.70 -14.03 12.87
C GLY A 139 -9.20 -14.15 12.58
N ARG A 140 -8.57 -13.15 11.95
CA ARG A 140 -7.12 -13.10 11.68
C ARG A 140 -6.54 -11.72 11.97
N LYS A 141 -5.22 -11.62 11.97
CA LYS A 141 -4.49 -10.35 12.06
C LYS A 141 -4.17 -9.79 10.68
N VAL A 142 -4.41 -8.50 10.51
CA VAL A 142 -4.08 -7.74 9.30
C VAL A 142 -3.25 -6.50 9.66
N PHE A 143 -2.36 -6.09 8.76
CA PHE A 143 -1.67 -4.82 8.89
C PHE A 143 -2.58 -3.70 8.40
N LYS A 144 -2.52 -2.56 9.09
CA LYS A 144 -3.09 -1.31 8.65
C LYS A 144 -1.99 -0.25 8.63
N PHE A 145 -2.02 0.57 7.59
CA PHE A 145 -1.08 1.65 7.37
C PHE A 145 -1.87 2.95 7.24
N LYS A 146 -1.55 3.94 8.06
CA LYS A 146 -2.12 5.29 7.94
C LYS A 146 -1.17 6.14 7.10
N LEU A 147 -1.71 6.68 6.03
CA LEU A 147 -1.02 7.60 5.15
C LEU A 147 -1.76 8.93 5.11
N GLU A 148 -1.02 10.03 5.15
CA GLU A 148 -1.55 11.39 5.07
C GLU A 148 -1.04 12.05 3.80
N ILE A 149 -1.86 12.86 3.13
CA ILE A 149 -1.45 13.53 1.90
C ILE A 149 -0.16 14.31 2.13
N ALA A 150 0.83 14.13 1.25
CA ALA A 150 2.01 14.98 1.27
C ALA A 150 1.56 16.31 0.68
N GLU A 151 1.43 17.35 1.50
CA GLU A 151 1.10 18.69 1.00
C GLU A 151 2.12 19.07 -0.08
N GLU A 152 1.64 19.51 -1.25
CA GLU A 152 2.51 20.11 -2.25
C GLU A 152 3.21 21.28 -1.58
N GLN A 153 4.54 21.30 -1.56
CA GLN A 153 5.27 22.53 -1.28
C GLN A 153 4.90 23.50 -2.40
N SER A 154 3.92 24.36 -2.13
CA SER A 154 3.63 25.56 -2.91
C SER A 154 4.85 26.47 -2.98
#